data_AF-A0A382NQY4-F1
#
_entry.id   AF-A0A382NQY4-F1
#
_cell.length_a   1.000
_cell.length_b   1.000
_cell.length_c   1.000
_cell.angle_alpha   90.00
_cell.angle_beta   90.00
_cell.angle_gamma   90.00
#
_symmetry.space_group_name_H-M   'P 1'
#
loop_
_entity.id
_entity.type
_entity.pdbx_description
1 polymer ?
#
loop_
_entity_poly.entity_id
_entity_poly.type
_entity_poly.pdbx_seq_one_letter_code
_entity_poly.pdbx_strand_id
1 'polypeptide(L)'
;VAWTDEKKEQAVTLYEEQGPTPETSMEIVKEIADELEESPNGVRMILTRAGVYIKKAPATKNGGQTANGTGRVSKQAMQDELIAAITDAGQTVDEDIISKLSGKAAQYLAGVISAIN
;
A
#
# COMPACT_ATOMS: atom_id res chain seq x y z
N VAL A 1 3.98 8.53 21.42
CA VAL A 1 4.25 9.95 21.74
C VAL A 1 3.35 10.81 20.85
N ALA A 2 2.81 11.92 21.35
CA ALA A 2 2.00 12.82 20.56
C ALA A 2 2.92 13.84 19.86
N TRP A 3 2.77 14.00 18.54
CA TRP A 3 3.47 15.03 17.78
C TRP A 3 2.96 16.42 18.19
N THR A 4 3.81 17.23 18.82
CA THR A 4 3.54 18.64 19.06
C THR A 4 3.67 19.42 17.75
N ASP A 5 3.02 20.58 17.65
CA ASP A 5 3.09 21.38 16.43
C ASP A 5 4.51 21.89 16.15
N GLU A 6 5.25 22.24 17.20
CA GLU A 6 6.67 22.58 17.13
C GLU A 6 7.53 21.43 16.56
N LYS A 7 7.32 20.20 17.03
CA LYS A 7 8.06 19.02 16.54
C LYS A 7 7.71 18.71 15.08
N LYS A 8 6.47 18.97 14.66
CA LYS A 8 6.06 18.80 13.25
C LYS A 8 6.72 19.83 12.34
N GLU A 9 6.75 21.09 12.77
CA GLU A 9 7.41 22.17 12.04
C GLU A 9 8.91 21.93 11.94
N GLN A 10 9.54 21.50 13.04
CA GLN A 10 10.94 21.10 13.07
C GLN A 10 11.25 19.99 12.05
N ALA A 11 10.41 18.95 11.96
CA ALA A 11 10.60 17.88 10.98
C ALA A 11 10.51 18.38 9.53
N VAL A 12 9.65 19.37 9.24
CA VAL A 12 9.54 19.99 7.92
C VAL A 12 10.78 20.80 7.60
N THR A 13 11.22 21.67 8.52
CA THR A 13 12.42 22.50 8.36
C THR A 13 13.67 21.65 8.14
N LEU A 14 13.92 20.67 9.00
CA LEU A 14 15.07 19.75 8.87
C LEU A 14 15.06 19.02 7.53
N TYR A 15 13.88 18.66 7.01
CA TYR A 15 13.76 17.97 5.74
C TYR A 15 14.06 18.88 4.55
N GLU A 16 13.53 20.10 4.53
CA GLU A 16 13.70 21.03 3.41
C GLU A 16 15.10 21.64 3.36
N GLU A 17 15.70 21.94 4.52
CA GLU A 17 17.06 22.49 4.62
C GLU A 17 18.13 21.54 4.07
N GLN A 18 17.90 20.23 4.17
CA GLN A 18 18.81 19.21 3.64
C GLN A 18 18.71 19.02 2.11
N GLY A 19 17.87 19.79 1.42
CA GLY A 19 17.80 19.79 -0.04
C GLY A 19 17.46 18.41 -0.65
N PRO A 20 16.32 17.81 -0.29
CA PRO A 20 16.03 16.41 -0.56
C PRO A 20 15.99 16.10 -2.06
N THR A 21 16.65 15.02 -2.46
CA THR A 21 16.63 14.46 -3.83
C THR A 21 15.95 13.09 -3.81
N PRO A 22 15.50 12.55 -4.96
CA PRO A 22 14.91 11.22 -5.01
C PRO A 22 15.75 10.12 -4.34
N GLU A 23 17.08 10.25 -4.35
CA GLU A 23 18.06 9.35 -3.77
C GLU A 23 18.24 9.56 -2.27
N THR A 24 18.31 10.82 -1.82
CA THR A 24 18.62 11.18 -0.41
C THR A 24 17.40 11.32 0.47
N SER A 25 16.21 11.57 -0.10
CA SER A 25 14.96 11.82 0.62
C SER A 25 14.63 10.77 1.69
N MET A 26 14.96 9.50 1.47
CA MET A 26 14.68 8.44 2.44
C MET A 26 15.75 8.32 3.54
N GLU A 27 16.98 8.79 3.28
CA GLU A 27 18.04 8.87 4.28
C GLU A 27 17.77 10.04 5.23
N ILE A 28 17.45 11.21 4.68
CA ILE A 28 17.05 12.40 5.44
C ILE A 28 15.87 12.09 6.38
N VAL A 29 14.85 11.34 5.91
CA VAL A 29 13.72 10.92 6.76
C VAL A 29 14.16 10.04 7.93
N LYS A 30 15.18 9.19 7.75
CA LYS A 30 15.71 8.34 8.84
C LYS A 30 16.51 9.17 9.83
N GLU A 31 17.36 10.07 9.35
CA GLU A 31 18.15 10.97 10.20
C GLU A 31 17.25 11.82 11.09
N ILE A 32 16.20 12.43 10.51
CA ILE A 32 15.20 13.20 11.27
C ILE A 32 14.46 12.31 12.28
N ALA A 33 14.19 11.04 11.92
CA ALA A 33 13.53 10.12 12.83
C ALA A 33 14.41 9.80 14.04
N ASP A 34 15.70 9.59 13.82
CA ASP A 34 16.67 9.36 14.89
C ASP A 34 16.86 10.61 15.76
N GLU A 35 16.97 11.80 15.15
CA GLU A 35 17.12 13.09 15.86
C GLU A 35 15.90 13.44 16.70
N LEU A 36 14.69 13.19 16.19
CA LEU A 36 13.44 13.50 16.86
C LEU A 36 12.95 12.35 17.76
N GLU A 37 13.68 11.24 17.89
CA GLU A 37 13.26 10.02 18.59
C GLU A 37 11.86 9.54 18.13
N GLU A 38 11.62 9.55 16.82
CA GLU A 38 10.39 9.12 16.17
C GLU A 38 10.65 7.97 15.20
N SER A 39 9.58 7.36 14.67
CA SER A 39 9.75 6.38 13.61
C SER A 39 9.91 7.07 12.25
N PRO A 40 10.70 6.51 11.29
CA PRO A 40 10.77 7.01 9.92
C PRO A 40 9.40 7.12 9.24
N ASN A 41 8.49 6.20 9.56
CA ASN A 41 7.12 6.27 9.05
C ASN A 41 6.32 7.43 9.68
N GLY A 42 6.54 7.73 10.96
CA GLY A 42 5.95 8.90 11.65
C GLY A 42 6.36 10.20 10.97
N VAL A 43 7.66 10.41 10.78
CA VAL A 43 8.22 11.57 10.05
C VAL A 43 7.61 11.69 8.66
N ARG A 44 7.59 10.59 7.88
CA ARG A 44 6.97 10.56 6.55
C ARG A 44 5.50 11.00 6.57
N MET A 45 4.76 10.59 7.60
CA MET A 45 3.36 10.94 7.80
C MET A 45 3.17 12.43 8.06
N ILE A 46 4.07 13.04 8.83
CA ILE A 46 4.06 14.47 9.14
C ILE A 46 4.39 15.30 7.91
N LEU A 47 5.49 14.98 7.22
CA LEU A 47 5.88 15.65 5.98
C LEU A 47 4.75 15.60 4.93
N THR A 48 4.13 14.43 4.74
CA THR A 48 2.99 14.29 3.82
C THR A 48 1.80 15.16 4.23
N ARG A 49 1.48 15.23 5.52
CA ARG A 49 0.37 16.07 6.02
C ARG A 49 0.66 17.57 5.92
N ALA A 50 1.94 17.96 6.00
CA ALA A 50 2.40 19.32 5.76
C ALA A 50 2.44 19.69 4.27
N GLY A 51 2.11 18.76 3.36
CA GLY A 51 2.17 18.98 1.92
C GLY A 51 3.57 18.88 1.32
N VAL A 52 4.57 18.49 2.11
CA VAL A 52 5.96 18.34 1.67
C VAL A 52 6.07 17.08 0.80
N TYR A 53 6.53 17.27 -0.44
CA TYR A 53 6.71 16.16 -1.36
C TYR A 53 8.00 15.40 -1.07
N ILE A 54 7.86 14.18 -0.57
CA ILE A 54 8.98 13.28 -0.34
C ILE A 54 9.34 12.64 -1.67
N LYS A 55 10.40 13.16 -2.30
CA LYS A 55 10.88 12.62 -3.57
C LYS A 55 11.27 11.16 -3.36
N LYS A 56 10.88 10.29 -4.29
CA LYS A 56 11.28 8.89 -4.27
C LYS A 56 12.01 8.61 -5.56
N ALA A 57 13.19 8.01 -5.45
CA ALA A 57 13.83 7.38 -6.59
C ALA A 57 12.81 6.42 -7.22
N PRO A 58 12.70 6.40 -8.56
CA PRO A 58 11.88 5.38 -9.22
C PRO A 58 12.37 4.03 -8.73
N ALA A 59 11.47 3.25 -8.13
CA ALA A 59 11.83 1.93 -7.68
C ALA A 59 12.33 1.14 -8.89
N THR A 60 13.59 0.71 -8.88
CA THR A 60 14.07 -0.32 -9.78
C THR A 60 13.18 -1.52 -9.54
N LYS A 61 12.28 -1.79 -10.49
CA LYS A 61 11.40 -2.95 -10.44
C LYS A 61 12.31 -4.17 -10.60
N ASN A 62 12.83 -4.68 -9.49
CA ASN A 62 13.44 -6.00 -9.47
C ASN A 62 12.37 -6.97 -10.00
N GLY A 63 12.74 -7.67 -11.07
CA GLY A 63 11.82 -8.31 -12.00
C GLY A 63 10.77 -9.21 -11.35
N GLY A 64 9.60 -9.27 -12.01
CA GLY A 64 8.61 -10.30 -11.74
C GLY A 64 7.20 -9.82 -11.43
N GLN A 65 6.65 -8.82 -12.14
CA GLN A 65 5.22 -8.85 -12.44
C GLN A 65 4.95 -7.97 -13.65
N THR A 66 4.51 -8.62 -14.73
CA THR A 66 3.95 -7.95 -15.90
C THR A 66 2.80 -7.06 -15.46
N ALA A 67 2.88 -5.80 -15.85
CA ALA A 67 1.83 -4.83 -15.69
C ALA A 67 0.68 -5.14 -16.67
N ASN A 68 -0.07 -6.22 -16.42
CA ASN A 68 -1.47 -6.26 -16.81
C ASN A 68 -2.24 -5.62 -15.66
N GLY A 69 -2.24 -4.29 -15.65
CA GLY A 69 -2.90 -3.49 -14.64
C GLY A 69 -4.42 -3.65 -14.74
N THR A 70 -4.96 -4.66 -14.07
CA THR A 70 -6.25 -4.51 -13.42
C THR A 70 -6.02 -3.54 -12.26
N GLY A 71 -6.63 -2.36 -12.32
CA GLY A 71 -6.60 -1.40 -11.22
C GLY A 71 -6.95 -2.09 -9.90
N ARG A 72 -6.51 -1.55 -8.75
CA ARG A 72 -6.79 -2.12 -7.42
C ARG A 72 -8.23 -2.63 -7.34
N VAL A 73 -8.40 -3.95 -7.44
CA VAL A 73 -9.72 -4.59 -7.36
C VAL A 73 -10.11 -4.61 -5.89
N SER A 74 -11.36 -4.27 -5.58
CA SER A 74 -11.85 -4.26 -4.20
C SER A 74 -11.99 -5.70 -3.68
N LYS A 75 -11.98 -5.87 -2.35
CA LYS A 75 -12.27 -7.17 -1.72
C LYS A 75 -13.60 -7.74 -2.24
N GLN A 76 -14.63 -6.89 -2.28
CA GLN A 76 -15.96 -7.28 -2.75
C GLN A 76 -15.93 -7.76 -4.19
N ALA A 77 -15.30 -7.01 -5.10
CA ALA A 77 -15.24 -7.39 -6.51
C ALA A 77 -14.53 -8.73 -6.73
N MET A 78 -13.48 -9.05 -5.96
CA MET A 78 -12.83 -10.37 -6.02
C MET A 78 -13.69 -11.50 -5.43
N GLN A 79 -14.55 -11.19 -4.45
CA GLN A 79 -15.51 -12.15 -3.91
C GLN A 79 -16.66 -12.39 -4.89
N ASP A 80 -17.18 -11.35 -5.54
CA ASP A 80 -18.21 -11.44 -6.57
C ASP A 80 -17.74 -12.28 -7.77
N GLU A 81 -16.46 -12.13 -8.16
CA GLU A 81 -15.84 -12.94 -9.22
C GLU A 81 -15.80 -14.44 -8.84
N LEU A 82 -15.51 -14.75 -7.57
CA LEU A 82 -15.55 -16.13 -7.07
C LEU A 82 -16.99 -16.68 -7.05
N ILE A 83 -17.97 -15.88 -6.62
CA ILE A 83 -19.40 -16.24 -6.63
C ILE A 83 -19.85 -16.57 -8.06
N ALA A 84 -19.49 -15.74 -9.03
CA ALA A 84 -19.77 -15.97 -10.44
C ALA A 84 -19.13 -17.29 -10.93
N ALA A 85 -17.84 -17.50 -10.66
CA ALA A 85 -17.15 -18.73 -11.07
C ALA A 85 -17.76 -20.01 -10.47
N ILE A 86 -18.18 -19.99 -9.20
CA ILE A 86 -18.86 -21.12 -8.54
C ILE A 86 -20.24 -21.37 -9.18
N THR A 87 -20.98 -20.30 -9.49
CA THR A 87 -22.30 -20.39 -10.12
C THR A 87 -22.19 -20.94 -11.55
N ASP A 88 -21.22 -20.48 -12.32
CA ASP A 88 -20.92 -20.96 -13.67
C ASP A 88 -20.48 -22.44 -13.67
N ALA A 89 -19.85 -22.89 -12.57
CA ALA A 89 -19.56 -24.31 -12.30
C ALA A 89 -20.81 -25.16 -12.01
N GLY A 90 -22.00 -24.55 -11.95
CA GLY A 90 -23.24 -25.21 -11.55
C GLY A 90 -23.31 -25.57 -10.07
N GLN A 91 -22.48 -24.95 -9.22
CA GLN A 91 -22.43 -25.22 -7.78
C GLN A 91 -23.19 -24.16 -6.97
N THR A 92 -23.69 -24.55 -5.79
CA THR A 92 -24.32 -23.62 -4.86
C THR A 92 -23.28 -22.80 -4.12
N VAL A 93 -23.48 -21.49 -4.05
CA VAL A 93 -22.60 -20.54 -3.36
C VAL A 93 -22.94 -20.50 -1.86
N ASP A 94 -21.91 -20.57 -1.01
CA ASP A 94 -22.01 -20.28 0.43
C ASP A 94 -21.47 -18.88 0.71
N GLU A 95 -22.38 -17.89 0.75
CA GLU A 95 -22.01 -16.48 0.93
C GLU A 95 -21.35 -16.18 2.29
N ASP A 96 -21.68 -16.94 3.34
CA ASP A 96 -21.07 -16.77 4.67
C ASP A 96 -19.59 -17.17 4.62
N ILE A 97 -19.26 -18.29 3.95
CA ILE A 97 -17.87 -18.70 3.72
C ILE A 97 -17.14 -17.68 2.82
N ILE A 98 -17.74 -17.27 1.71
CA ILE A 98 -17.10 -16.33 0.78
C ILE A 98 -16.78 -15.00 1.47
N SER A 99 -17.69 -14.46 2.27
CA SER A 99 -17.50 -13.18 2.99
C SER A 99 -16.27 -13.17 3.90
N LYS A 100 -15.94 -14.33 4.49
CA LYS A 100 -14.80 -14.55 5.39
C LYS A 100 -13.47 -14.64 4.65
N LEU A 101 -13.46 -14.89 3.34
CA LEU A 101 -12.22 -14.91 2.55
C LEU A 101 -11.59 -13.52 2.42
N SER A 102 -10.26 -13.49 2.34
CA SER A 102 -9.57 -12.28 1.86
C SER A 102 -9.80 -12.13 0.35
N GLY A 103 -9.76 -10.90 -0.16
CA GLY A 103 -9.92 -10.67 -1.60
C GLY A 103 -8.93 -11.47 -2.45
N LYS A 104 -7.66 -11.54 -2.03
CA LYS A 104 -6.64 -12.36 -2.72
C LYS A 104 -6.93 -13.85 -2.70
N ALA A 105 -7.47 -14.37 -1.59
CA ALA A 105 -7.87 -15.78 -1.51
C ALA A 105 -9.05 -16.07 -2.44
N ALA A 106 -10.05 -15.17 -2.47
CA ALA A 106 -11.18 -15.30 -3.37
C ALA A 106 -10.75 -15.28 -4.84
N GLN A 107 -9.90 -14.32 -5.22
CA GLN A 107 -9.35 -14.20 -6.57
C GLN A 107 -8.55 -15.43 -6.99
N TYR A 108 -7.73 -15.99 -6.10
CA TYR A 108 -6.98 -17.21 -6.38
C TYR A 108 -7.92 -18.38 -6.67
N LEU A 109 -8.94 -18.60 -5.83
CA LEU A 109 -9.91 -19.69 -6.01
C LEU A 109 -10.75 -19.52 -7.27
N ALA A 110 -11.18 -18.29 -7.58
CA ALA A 110 -11.92 -18.00 -8.80
C ALA A 110 -11.11 -18.40 -10.04
N GLY A 111 -9.83 -18.02 -10.08
CA GLY A 111 -8.92 -18.41 -11.17
C GLY A 111 -8.71 -19.92 -11.29
N VAL A 112 -8.62 -20.64 -10.16
CA VAL A 112 -8.51 -22.11 -10.18
C VAL A 112 -9.79 -22.75 -10.74
N ILE A 113 -10.97 -22.29 -10.33
CA ILE A 113 -12.27 -22.81 -10.82
C ILE A 113 -12.41 -22.54 -12.31
N SER A 114 -12.14 -21.32 -12.77
CA SER A 114 -12.21 -20.95 -14.18
C SER A 114 -11.22 -21.69 -15.07
N ALA A 115 -10.14 -22.26 -14.51
CA ALA A 115 -9.18 -23.04 -15.27
C ALA A 115 -9.59 -24.51 -15.46
N ILE A 116 -10.58 -25.01 -14.70
CA ILE A 116 -10.99 -26.42 -14.70
C ILE A 116 -12.44 -26.65 -15.14
N ASN A 117 -13.25 -25.59 -15.23
CA ASN A 117 -14.57 -25.57 -15.89
C ASN A 117 -14.45 -25.26 -17.38
#